data_AF-A0A6A4KLX6-F1
#
_entry.id   AF-A0A6A4KLX6-F1
#
_cell.length_a   1.000
_cell.length_b   1.000
_cell.length_c   1.000
_cell.angle_alpha   90.00
_cell.angle_beta   90.00
_cell.angle_gamma   90.00
#
_symmetry.space_group_name_H-M   'P 1'
#
loop_
_entity.id
_entity.type
_entity.pdbx_description
1 polymer ?
#
loop_
_entity_poly.entity_id
_entity_poly.type
_entity_poly.pdbx_seq_one_letter_code
_entity_poly.pdbx_strand_id
1 'polypeptide(L)'
;FYSERISSLSNSYIIFKFCPTRSNAAPKSSIDATRGDERSKLEEVFDAEVDDRFEFDPNECGVAQGRFSPKIALEKLRGKRLMFVGDSLQRNQWVSLVCLVESIIPEDQKAMRRGRSLSVFEVKEYNASIEFYWAPFLVESNSDDTIMTDLNKRVLKVDSVGKHAKYWEGVDILAFNSYVWWLSAPSVKLLWGSFANGEQGTEEFDMLVAYRIGLKTWANWVDSNVNPIKTRVFFTTMSPTHSRSSLSLSLSP
;
A
#
# COMPACT_ATOMS: atom_id res chain seq x y z
N PHE A 1 3.74 6.05 -3.12
CA PHE A 1 2.67 5.05 -2.91
C PHE A 1 1.34 5.74 -3.07
N TYR A 2 0.48 5.28 -3.98
CA TYR A 2 -0.82 5.88 -4.23
C TYR A 2 -1.89 4.99 -3.60
N SER A 3 -2.72 5.57 -2.73
CA SER A 3 -3.83 4.88 -2.10
C SER A 3 -5.11 5.59 -2.51
N GLU A 4 -5.99 4.87 -3.20
CA GLU A 4 -7.25 5.42 -3.68
C GLU A 4 -8.37 5.10 -2.70
N ARG A 5 -9.26 6.07 -2.48
CA ARG A 5 -10.49 5.85 -1.71
C ARG A 5 -11.53 5.17 -2.58
N ILE A 6 -12.09 4.06 -2.13
CA ILE A 6 -13.19 3.37 -2.79
C ILE A 6 -14.50 3.90 -2.21
N SER A 7 -15.39 4.43 -3.07
CA SER A 7 -16.64 5.08 -2.62
C SER A 7 -17.95 4.43 -3.10
N SER A 8 -17.89 3.46 -4.03
CA SER A 8 -18.98 2.55 -4.47
C SER A 8 -18.52 1.85 -5.75
N LEU A 9 -18.66 0.51 -5.86
CA LEU A 9 -18.31 -0.26 -7.07
C LEU A 9 -19.54 -0.74 -7.86
N SER A 10 -20.71 -0.13 -7.65
CA SER A 10 -21.90 -0.48 -8.45
C SER A 10 -21.77 0.03 -9.89
N ASN A 11 -21.69 -0.93 -10.81
CA ASN A 11 -21.57 -0.85 -12.28
C ASN A 11 -20.17 -0.58 -12.88
N SER A 12 -19.53 -1.70 -13.25
CA SER A 12 -18.68 -1.95 -14.42
C SER A 12 -17.53 -0.98 -14.71
N TYR A 13 -16.33 -1.55 -14.65
CA TYR A 13 -15.00 -0.97 -14.87
C TYR A 13 -14.46 -0.16 -13.67
N ILE A 14 -13.36 -0.67 -13.11
CA ILE A 14 -12.46 0.14 -12.28
C ILE A 14 -11.88 1.20 -13.22
N ILE A 15 -12.53 2.35 -13.31
CA ILE A 15 -12.01 3.49 -14.08
C ILE A 15 -10.99 4.18 -13.18
N PHE A 16 -9.72 3.79 -13.34
CA PHE A 16 -8.59 4.55 -12.83
C PHE A 16 -8.58 5.92 -13.50
N LYS A 17 -8.88 6.99 -12.75
CA LYS A 17 -8.63 8.36 -13.22
C LYS A 17 -7.12 8.62 -13.15
N PHE A 18 -6.42 8.28 -14.23
CA PHE A 18 -5.05 8.76 -14.44
C PHE A 18 -5.10 10.25 -14.77
N CYS A 19 -4.38 11.08 -14.01
CA CYS A 19 -4.11 12.45 -14.41
C CYS A 19 -3.31 12.43 -15.73
N PRO A 20 -3.72 13.19 -16.76
CA PRO A 20 -3.00 13.26 -18.02
C PRO A 20 -1.66 13.98 -17.80
N THR A 21 -0.56 13.34 -18.18
CA THR A 21 0.77 13.94 -18.19
C THR A 21 0.85 15.00 -19.30
N ARG A 22 1.33 16.20 -18.95
CA ARG A 22 1.51 17.28 -19.92
C ARG A 22 2.71 16.95 -20.82
N SER A 23 2.44 16.84 -22.11
CA SER A 23 3.44 16.73 -23.17
C SER A 23 4.28 18.01 -23.29
N ASN A 24 5.60 17.84 -23.38
CA ASN A 24 6.63 18.76 -23.88
C ASN A 24 6.87 20.08 -23.12
N ALA A 25 8.09 20.23 -22.58
CA ALA A 25 8.70 21.52 -22.30
C ALA A 25 9.97 21.69 -23.14
N ALA A 26 10.00 22.76 -23.93
CA ALA A 26 11.10 23.17 -24.82
C ALA A 26 12.29 23.74 -24.03
N PRO A 27 13.53 23.73 -24.58
CA PRO A 27 14.70 24.27 -23.91
C PRO A 27 14.70 25.80 -23.98
N LYS A 28 15.00 26.47 -22.86
CA LYS A 28 15.26 27.92 -22.84
C LYS A 28 16.75 28.22 -23.01
N SER A 29 16.98 29.26 -23.80
CA SER A 29 18.21 29.75 -24.37
C SER A 29 19.19 30.42 -23.40
N SER A 30 20.46 30.37 -23.79
CA SER A 30 21.64 31.08 -23.30
C SER A 30 21.45 32.58 -23.03
N ILE A 31 21.99 33.07 -21.92
CA ILE A 31 22.35 34.49 -21.72
C ILE A 31 23.79 34.59 -21.19
N ASP A 32 24.49 35.56 -21.77
CA ASP A 32 25.91 35.87 -21.78
C ASP A 32 26.49 36.32 -20.43
N ALA A 33 27.77 36.04 -20.19
CA ALA A 33 28.47 36.31 -18.93
C ALA A 33 29.43 37.50 -19.06
N THR A 34 29.26 38.53 -18.24
CA THR A 34 30.32 39.50 -17.93
C THR A 34 30.44 39.78 -16.44
N ARG A 35 31.51 39.22 -15.88
CA ARG A 35 32.50 39.82 -14.96
C ARG A 35 32.03 40.42 -13.61
N GLY A 36 32.25 39.62 -12.56
CA GLY A 36 33.08 40.00 -11.40
C GLY A 36 32.36 40.26 -10.08
N ASP A 37 32.47 39.34 -9.13
CA ASP A 37 32.94 39.57 -7.75
C ASP A 37 33.12 38.22 -7.03
N GLU A 38 34.31 37.91 -6.51
CA GLU A 38 34.67 36.59 -5.96
C GLU A 38 34.19 36.33 -4.51
N ARG A 39 33.29 37.17 -4.01
CA ARG A 39 32.73 37.03 -2.66
C ARG A 39 31.39 36.27 -2.60
N SER A 40 30.76 36.00 -3.74
CA SER A 40 29.56 35.14 -3.86
C SER A 40 29.88 33.64 -3.99
N LYS A 41 31.12 33.28 -4.34
CA LYS A 41 31.54 31.88 -4.58
C LYS A 41 31.53 30.98 -3.35
N LEU A 42 31.39 31.52 -2.14
CA LEU A 42 31.29 30.71 -0.91
C LEU A 42 29.84 30.49 -0.45
N GLU A 43 28.89 31.28 -0.94
CA GLU A 43 27.46 31.02 -0.75
C GLU A 43 26.88 30.18 -1.90
N GLU A 44 27.41 30.27 -3.13
CA GLU A 44 27.00 29.40 -4.25
C GLU A 44 27.50 27.94 -4.14
N VAL A 45 28.48 27.65 -3.28
CA VAL A 45 29.00 26.27 -3.11
C VAL A 45 28.21 25.48 -2.06
N PHE A 46 27.31 26.13 -1.33
CA PHE A 46 26.40 25.47 -0.37
C PHE A 46 24.94 25.37 -0.83
N ASP A 47 24.63 25.76 -2.07
CA ASP A 47 23.50 25.16 -2.80
C ASP A 47 24.03 23.94 -3.56
N ALA A 48 24.48 22.95 -2.79
CA ALA A 48 24.44 21.59 -3.29
C ALA A 48 22.97 21.31 -3.57
N GLU A 49 22.60 21.38 -4.85
CA GLU A 49 21.39 20.87 -5.49
C GLU A 49 20.84 19.72 -4.63
N VAL A 50 19.98 20.08 -3.68
CA VAL A 50 19.36 19.11 -2.78
C VAL A 50 18.49 18.31 -3.71
N ASP A 51 18.89 17.06 -3.97
CA ASP A 51 18.18 16.14 -4.84
C ASP A 51 16.73 16.00 -4.37
N ASP A 52 15.87 16.85 -4.91
CA ASP A 52 14.45 17.01 -4.64
C ASP A 52 13.61 15.96 -5.37
N ARG A 53 14.26 14.96 -6.01
CA ARG A 53 13.60 13.75 -6.54
C ARG A 53 12.96 12.87 -5.45
N PHE A 54 13.22 13.17 -4.17
CA PHE A 54 12.58 12.52 -3.02
C PHE A 54 11.45 13.33 -2.40
N GLU A 55 11.22 14.56 -2.86
CA GLU A 55 10.13 15.42 -2.38
C GLU A 55 8.97 15.40 -3.36
N PHE A 56 7.77 15.21 -2.82
CA PHE A 56 6.55 15.17 -3.62
C PHE A 56 6.23 16.57 -4.15
N ASP A 57 6.11 16.74 -5.47
CA ASP A 57 5.78 18.04 -6.10
C ASP A 57 4.39 18.53 -5.65
N PRO A 58 4.31 19.67 -4.93
CA PRO A 58 3.08 20.29 -4.45
C PRO A 58 2.08 20.71 -5.53
N ASN A 59 2.55 20.95 -6.77
CA ASN A 59 1.76 21.60 -7.81
C ASN A 59 0.71 20.66 -8.42
N GLU A 60 0.75 19.35 -8.10
CA GLU A 60 -0.21 18.35 -8.58
C GLU A 60 -1.37 18.04 -7.62
N CYS A 61 -1.30 18.41 -6.34
CA CYS A 61 -2.41 18.48 -5.38
C CYS A 61 -1.86 18.91 -4.00
N GLY A 62 -2.63 19.67 -3.21
CA GLY A 62 -2.21 20.35 -1.97
C GLY A 62 -1.81 19.49 -0.76
N VAL A 63 -0.98 18.45 -0.94
CA VAL A 63 -0.32 17.74 0.17
C VAL A 63 0.79 18.59 0.77
N ALA A 64 1.41 19.49 -0.01
CA ALA A 64 2.47 20.35 0.50
C ALA A 64 1.99 21.62 1.23
N GLN A 65 0.69 21.95 1.17
CA GLN A 65 0.14 23.06 1.97
C GLN A 65 0.01 22.71 3.46
N GLY A 66 0.25 21.45 3.84
CA GLY A 66 0.33 21.03 5.24
C GLY A 66 1.38 19.95 5.44
N ARG A 67 2.46 20.28 6.14
CA ARG A 67 3.37 19.27 6.72
C ARG A 67 2.57 18.22 7.50
N PHE A 68 2.98 16.95 7.40
CA PHE A 68 2.38 15.91 8.22
C PHE A 68 2.46 16.31 9.70
N SER A 69 1.32 16.32 10.37
CA SER A 69 1.22 16.60 11.79
C SER A 69 0.71 15.36 12.52
N PRO A 70 1.58 14.69 13.31
CA PRO A 70 1.19 13.54 14.13
C PRO A 70 -0.06 13.82 14.98
N LYS A 71 -0.16 15.02 15.56
CA LYS A 71 -1.32 15.43 16.38
C LYS A 71 -2.61 15.46 15.58
N ILE A 72 -2.60 16.06 14.39
CA ILE A 72 -3.80 16.12 13.51
C ILE A 72 -4.19 14.71 13.05
N ALA A 73 -3.21 13.86 12.75
CA ALA A 73 -3.46 12.47 12.36
C ALA A 73 -4.15 11.70 13.50
N LEU A 74 -3.63 11.79 14.72
CA LEU A 74 -4.22 11.12 15.90
C LEU A 74 -5.59 11.68 16.25
N GLU A 75 -5.82 13.01 16.15
CA GLU A 75 -7.16 13.60 16.34
C GLU A 75 -8.17 13.06 15.33
N LYS A 76 -7.77 12.90 14.06
CA LYS A 76 -8.63 12.28 13.04
C LYS A 76 -8.91 10.79 13.31
N LEU A 77 -8.03 10.12 14.06
CA LEU A 77 -8.17 8.73 14.49
C LEU A 77 -8.82 8.59 15.87
N ARG A 78 -9.17 9.68 16.54
CA ARG A 78 -9.75 9.63 17.89
C ARG A 78 -11.03 8.79 17.91
N GLY A 79 -11.06 7.79 18.79
CA GLY A 79 -12.17 6.84 18.90
C GLY A 79 -12.31 5.89 17.71
N LYS A 80 -11.27 5.70 16.90
CA LYS A 80 -11.31 4.91 15.66
C LYS A 80 -10.25 3.83 15.59
N ARG A 81 -10.57 2.80 14.80
CA ARG A 81 -9.65 1.74 14.41
C ARG A 81 -9.23 1.93 12.94
N LEU A 82 -7.94 2.11 12.71
CA LEU A 82 -7.33 2.08 11.38
C LEU A 82 -6.61 0.75 11.21
N MET A 83 -6.97 -0.04 10.19
CA MET A 83 -6.32 -1.33 9.91
C MET A 83 -5.72 -1.37 8.51
N PHE A 84 -4.44 -1.69 8.47
CA PHE A 84 -3.68 -2.04 7.28
C PHE A 84 -3.82 -3.54 7.03
N VAL A 85 -4.34 -3.95 5.88
CA VAL A 85 -4.58 -5.36 5.54
C VAL A 85 -3.83 -5.72 4.27
N GLY A 86 -2.95 -6.72 4.33
CA GLY A 86 -2.25 -7.12 3.12
C GLY A 86 -0.97 -7.89 3.34
N ASP A 87 -0.05 -7.65 2.41
CA ASP A 87 1.26 -8.28 2.36
C ASP A 87 2.35 -7.51 3.14
N SER A 88 3.61 -7.90 2.94
CA SER A 88 4.78 -7.30 3.59
C SER A 88 4.94 -5.80 3.30
N LEU A 89 4.52 -5.31 2.14
CA LEU A 89 4.62 -3.89 1.82
C LEU A 89 3.57 -3.07 2.57
N GLN A 90 2.38 -3.64 2.77
CA GLN A 90 1.36 -3.04 3.61
C GLN A 90 1.79 -2.98 5.09
N ARG A 91 2.54 -4.00 5.55
CA ARG A 91 3.18 -3.97 6.86
C ARG A 91 4.18 -2.83 6.99
N ASN A 92 4.97 -2.56 5.94
CA ASN A 92 5.92 -1.44 5.95
C ASN A 92 5.20 -0.09 6.04
N GLN A 93 4.07 0.09 5.35
CA GLN A 93 3.25 1.29 5.48
C GLN A 93 2.70 1.47 6.89
N TRP A 94 2.22 0.37 7.50
CA TRP A 94 1.78 0.38 8.90
C TRP A 94 2.91 0.79 9.85
N VAL A 95 4.10 0.17 9.74
CA VAL A 95 5.28 0.52 10.57
C VAL A 95 5.63 2.00 10.39
N SER A 96 5.65 2.48 9.14
CA SER A 96 5.95 3.89 8.84
C SER A 96 4.97 4.84 9.55
N LEU A 97 3.66 4.59 9.47
CA LEU A 97 2.69 5.44 10.14
C LEU A 97 2.82 5.38 11.67
N VAL A 98 3.05 4.18 12.23
CA VAL A 98 3.30 4.02 13.67
C VAL A 98 4.49 4.88 14.10
N CYS A 99 5.63 4.79 13.42
CA CYS A 99 6.81 5.60 13.75
C CYS A 99 6.56 7.11 13.64
N LEU A 100 5.78 7.54 12.64
CA LEU A 100 5.43 8.95 12.46
C LEU A 100 4.62 9.50 13.64
N VAL A 101 3.69 8.72 14.19
CA VAL A 101 2.83 9.18 15.31
C VAL A 101 3.42 8.89 16.69
N GLU A 102 4.22 7.84 16.83
CA GLU A 102 4.76 7.37 18.11
C GLU A 102 5.64 8.42 18.80
N SER A 103 6.39 9.22 18.03
CA SER A 103 7.33 10.23 18.54
C SER A 103 6.72 11.28 19.48
N ILE A 104 5.41 11.51 19.39
CA ILE A 104 4.70 12.51 20.21
C ILE A 104 3.88 11.89 21.35
N ILE A 105 3.87 10.56 21.49
CA ILE A 105 3.04 9.84 22.45
C ILE A 105 3.92 9.41 23.64
N PRO A 106 3.57 9.79 24.89
CA PRO A 106 4.25 9.29 26.08
C PRO A 106 4.23 7.77 26.20
N GLU A 107 5.27 7.17 26.79
CA GLU A 107 5.42 5.71 26.90
C GLU A 107 4.24 5.02 27.63
N ASP A 108 3.67 5.67 28.65
CA ASP A 108 2.52 5.14 29.41
C ASP A 108 1.19 5.24 28.62
N GLN A 109 1.15 6.05 27.56
CA GLN A 109 -0.02 6.29 26.71
C GLN A 109 -0.04 5.46 25.42
N LYS A 110 1.01 4.67 25.14
CA LYS A 110 1.06 3.76 23.99
C LYS A 110 1.20 2.30 24.41
N ALA A 111 0.70 1.40 23.58
CA ALA A 111 0.90 -0.04 23.74
C ALA A 111 1.04 -0.73 22.38
N MET A 112 1.92 -1.73 22.30
CA MET A 112 2.13 -2.52 21.09
C MET A 112 1.87 -4.00 21.40
N ARG A 113 0.89 -4.59 20.70
CA ARG A 113 0.56 -6.02 20.76
C ARG A 113 0.86 -6.66 19.42
N ARG A 114 1.77 -7.62 19.38
CA ARG A 114 2.13 -8.34 18.14
C ARG A 114 1.63 -9.78 18.22
N GLY A 115 0.56 -10.08 17.49
CA GLY A 115 0.09 -11.44 17.25
C GLY A 115 0.71 -12.03 15.98
N ARG A 116 0.34 -13.27 15.65
CA ARG A 116 0.78 -13.93 14.40
C ARG A 116 0.26 -13.19 13.17
N SER A 117 -1.06 -13.04 13.08
CA SER A 117 -1.71 -12.40 11.94
C SER A 117 -2.10 -10.94 12.21
N LEU A 118 -2.40 -10.59 13.47
CA LEU A 118 -2.83 -9.24 13.85
C LEU A 118 -1.80 -8.57 14.77
N SER A 119 -1.34 -7.38 14.39
CA SER A 119 -0.59 -6.45 15.24
C SER A 119 -1.44 -5.22 15.53
N VAL A 120 -1.43 -4.76 16.77
CA VAL A 120 -2.22 -3.61 17.23
C VAL A 120 -1.30 -2.63 17.95
N PHE A 121 -1.24 -1.40 17.47
CA PHE A 121 -0.66 -0.26 18.18
C PHE A 121 -1.80 0.60 18.74
N GLU A 122 -1.88 0.72 20.06
CA GLU A 122 -2.93 1.46 20.76
C GLU A 122 -2.40 2.80 21.28
N VAL A 123 -3.21 3.84 21.15
CA VAL A 123 -2.95 5.18 21.67
C VAL A 123 -4.07 5.55 22.64
N LYS A 124 -3.79 5.43 23.94
CA LYS A 124 -4.81 5.47 25.02
C LYS A 124 -5.53 6.80 25.10
N GLU A 125 -4.79 7.91 25.11
CA GLU A 125 -5.35 9.28 25.17
C GLU A 125 -6.35 9.57 24.04
N TYR A 126 -6.12 8.99 22.87
CA TYR A 126 -6.98 9.18 21.70
C TYR A 126 -8.07 8.09 21.58
N ASN A 127 -8.04 7.07 22.43
CA ASN A 127 -8.86 5.86 22.29
C ASN A 127 -8.83 5.35 20.84
N ALA A 128 -7.62 5.24 20.28
CA ALA A 128 -7.39 4.94 18.86
C ALA A 128 -6.46 3.73 18.70
N SER A 129 -6.63 3.00 17.59
CA SER A 129 -5.71 1.92 17.22
C SER A 129 -5.23 2.03 15.77
N ILE A 130 -3.96 1.67 15.55
CA ILE A 130 -3.33 1.54 14.25
C ILE A 130 -2.87 0.08 14.12
N GLU A 131 -3.58 -0.68 13.31
CA GLU A 131 -3.54 -2.14 13.25
C GLU A 131 -2.93 -2.62 11.94
N PHE A 132 -2.28 -3.78 11.96
CA PHE A 132 -1.86 -4.51 10.78
C PHE A 132 -2.38 -5.94 10.82
N TYR A 133 -3.05 -6.36 9.75
CA TYR A 133 -3.54 -7.72 9.56
C TYR A 133 -2.89 -8.39 8.35
N TRP A 134 -2.26 -9.53 8.59
CA TRP A 134 -1.61 -10.35 7.58
C TRP A 134 -2.64 -11.10 6.72
N ALA A 135 -2.75 -10.69 5.46
CA ALA A 135 -3.56 -11.35 4.44
C ALA A 135 -2.92 -11.08 3.07
N PRO A 136 -1.79 -11.74 2.73
CA PRO A 136 -0.96 -11.35 1.59
C PRO A 136 -1.69 -11.43 0.25
N PHE A 137 -2.68 -12.32 0.14
CA PHE A 137 -3.54 -12.49 -1.03
C PHE A 137 -4.96 -11.94 -0.84
N LEU A 138 -5.28 -11.36 0.34
CA LEU A 138 -6.63 -10.99 0.82
C LEU A 138 -7.62 -12.15 0.97
N VAL A 139 -7.62 -13.08 0.02
CA VAL A 139 -8.31 -14.37 0.08
C VAL A 139 -7.53 -15.36 0.94
N GLU A 140 -8.23 -16.38 1.40
CA GLU A 140 -7.66 -17.45 2.21
C GLU A 140 -6.54 -18.20 1.48
N SER A 141 -5.46 -18.51 2.20
CA SER A 141 -4.33 -19.23 1.65
C SER A 141 -3.64 -20.12 2.69
N ASN A 142 -2.89 -21.10 2.22
CA ASN A 142 -1.99 -21.87 3.09
C ASN A 142 -0.73 -21.08 3.53
N SER A 143 -0.66 -19.78 3.22
CA SER A 143 0.40 -18.86 3.65
C SER A 143 -0.06 -17.86 4.73
N ASP A 144 -1.27 -18.02 5.27
CA ASP A 144 -1.86 -17.09 6.24
C ASP A 144 -1.31 -17.28 7.65
N ASP A 145 -1.10 -18.53 8.06
CA ASP A 145 -0.68 -18.86 9.43
C ASP A 145 0.85 -19.11 9.50
N THR A 146 1.41 -19.72 8.46
CA THR A 146 2.85 -19.95 8.30
C THR A 146 3.21 -19.64 6.86
N ILE A 147 4.21 -18.78 6.66
CA ILE A 147 4.62 -18.36 5.32
C ILE A 147 5.11 -19.60 4.55
N MET A 148 4.40 -19.95 3.48
CA MET A 148 4.85 -21.01 2.56
C MET A 148 6.03 -20.46 1.74
N THR A 149 7.22 -20.93 2.07
CA THR A 149 8.48 -20.59 1.40
C THR A 149 8.61 -21.28 0.04
N ASP A 150 8.04 -22.48 -0.10
CA ASP A 150 7.96 -23.21 -1.36
C ASP A 150 6.82 -22.66 -2.21
N LEU A 151 7.18 -21.83 -3.20
CA LEU A 151 6.22 -21.15 -4.07
C LEU A 151 5.31 -22.12 -4.82
N ASN A 152 5.81 -23.31 -5.17
CA ASN A 152 5.06 -24.33 -5.90
C ASN A 152 4.01 -25.04 -5.04
N LYS A 153 4.09 -24.87 -3.71
CA LYS A 153 3.12 -25.42 -2.74
C LYS A 153 2.13 -24.38 -2.27
N ARG A 154 2.19 -23.14 -2.73
CA ARG A 154 1.20 -22.11 -2.37
C ARG A 154 -0.13 -22.46 -3.01
N VAL A 155 -1.17 -22.51 -2.19
CA VAL A 155 -2.54 -22.78 -2.61
C VAL A 155 -3.44 -21.67 -2.07
N LEU A 156 -4.22 -21.07 -2.98
CA LEU A 156 -5.17 -20.00 -2.66
C LEU A 156 -6.60 -20.52 -2.78
N LYS A 157 -7.46 -20.12 -1.85
CA LYS A 157 -8.90 -20.32 -1.92
C LYS A 157 -9.56 -19.00 -2.32
N VAL A 158 -9.52 -18.70 -3.62
CA VAL A 158 -9.85 -17.38 -4.18
C VAL A 158 -11.32 -16.97 -4.06
N ASP A 159 -12.21 -17.90 -3.72
CA ASP A 159 -13.63 -17.66 -3.47
C ASP A 159 -13.95 -17.38 -1.99
N SER A 160 -12.94 -17.35 -1.10
CA SER A 160 -13.13 -17.20 0.34
C SER A 160 -12.29 -16.08 0.95
N VAL A 161 -12.96 -15.17 1.66
CA VAL A 161 -12.36 -14.18 2.55
C VAL A 161 -12.86 -14.32 3.99
N GLY A 162 -13.75 -15.28 4.26
CA GLY A 162 -14.52 -15.35 5.51
C GLY A 162 -13.66 -15.49 6.76
N LYS A 163 -12.53 -16.22 6.70
CA LYS A 163 -11.56 -16.29 7.81
C LYS A 163 -11.00 -14.91 8.15
N HIS A 164 -10.70 -14.11 7.15
CA HIS A 164 -10.06 -12.79 7.31
C HIS A 164 -11.08 -11.69 7.64
N ALA A 165 -12.24 -11.70 6.99
CA ALA A 165 -13.31 -10.74 7.14
C ALA A 165 -13.73 -10.51 8.61
N LYS A 166 -13.70 -11.55 9.43
CA LYS A 166 -13.97 -11.49 10.88
C LYS A 166 -13.13 -10.45 11.64
N TYR A 167 -11.95 -10.11 11.12
CA TYR A 167 -11.07 -9.10 11.70
C TYR A 167 -11.32 -7.70 11.12
N TRP A 168 -11.82 -7.63 9.88
CA TRP A 168 -12.05 -6.39 9.15
C TRP A 168 -13.39 -5.73 9.53
N GLU A 169 -14.36 -6.55 9.94
CA GLU A 169 -15.66 -6.09 10.41
C GLU A 169 -15.52 -5.16 11.62
N GLY A 170 -16.28 -4.06 11.58
CA GLY A 170 -16.29 -3.05 12.66
C GLY A 170 -15.06 -2.13 12.69
N VAL A 171 -14.15 -2.20 11.71
CA VAL A 171 -13.04 -1.25 11.56
C VAL A 171 -13.53 0.04 10.89
N ASP A 172 -13.12 1.21 11.39
CA ASP A 172 -13.51 2.52 10.85
C ASP A 172 -12.78 2.89 9.56
N ILE A 173 -11.51 2.50 9.44
CA ILE A 173 -10.68 2.79 8.27
C ILE A 173 -9.91 1.54 7.88
N LEU A 174 -10.16 1.03 6.69
CA LEU A 174 -9.47 -0.12 6.12
C LEU A 174 -8.56 0.34 4.98
N ALA A 175 -7.28 0.00 5.06
CA ALA A 175 -6.31 0.21 3.99
C ALA A 175 -5.81 -1.16 3.51
N PHE A 176 -6.24 -1.57 2.33
CA PHE A 176 -5.88 -2.85 1.72
C PHE A 176 -4.70 -2.70 0.77
N ASN A 177 -3.92 -3.77 0.62
CA ASN A 177 -2.94 -3.93 -0.45
C ASN A 177 -2.69 -5.41 -0.69
N SER A 178 -2.50 -5.79 -1.94
CA SER A 178 -2.08 -7.14 -2.29
C SER A 178 -1.54 -7.14 -3.69
N TYR A 179 -0.23 -7.37 -3.85
CA TYR A 179 0.34 -7.46 -5.19
C TYR A 179 1.60 -8.30 -5.27
N VAL A 180 2.64 -7.98 -4.48
CA VAL A 180 3.98 -8.56 -4.68
C VAL A 180 3.99 -10.08 -4.47
N TRP A 181 3.07 -10.59 -3.66
CA TRP A 181 2.91 -12.02 -3.42
C TRP A 181 2.35 -12.78 -4.63
N TRP A 182 1.51 -12.14 -5.45
CA TRP A 182 0.99 -12.71 -6.70
C TRP A 182 2.12 -12.87 -7.73
N LEU A 183 3.07 -11.95 -7.76
CA LEU A 183 4.23 -12.00 -8.67
C LEU A 183 5.25 -13.10 -8.35
N SER A 184 5.02 -13.93 -7.33
CA SER A 184 6.00 -14.95 -6.93
C SER A 184 6.14 -16.07 -7.97
N ALA A 185 5.11 -16.33 -8.78
CA ALA A 185 5.11 -17.38 -9.79
C ALA A 185 4.23 -16.98 -11.00
N PRO A 186 4.51 -17.50 -12.21
CA PRO A 186 3.69 -17.24 -13.40
C PRO A 186 2.30 -17.90 -13.30
N SER A 187 2.19 -19.01 -12.57
CA SER A 187 0.94 -19.69 -12.27
C SER A 187 0.73 -19.83 -10.76
N VAL A 188 -0.54 -19.93 -10.35
CA VAL A 188 -0.95 -20.08 -8.95
C VAL A 188 -1.94 -21.25 -8.83
N LYS A 189 -1.77 -22.09 -7.81
CA LYS A 189 -2.71 -23.18 -7.51
C LYS A 189 -3.91 -22.63 -6.77
N LEU A 190 -5.08 -22.80 -7.36
CA LEU A 190 -6.35 -22.41 -6.78
C LEU A 190 -7.07 -23.66 -6.28
N LEU A 191 -7.51 -23.61 -5.02
CA LEU A 191 -8.38 -24.61 -4.44
C LEU A 191 -9.78 -24.44 -5.03
N TRP A 192 -10.27 -25.44 -5.74
CA TRP A 192 -11.59 -25.42 -6.39
C TRP A 192 -12.52 -26.42 -5.72
N GLY A 193 -13.54 -25.86 -5.04
CA GLY A 193 -14.77 -26.56 -4.66
C GLY A 193 -14.60 -27.93 -4.00
N SER A 194 -15.66 -28.73 -4.12
CA SER A 194 -15.68 -30.15 -3.79
C SER A 194 -16.13 -30.89 -5.04
N PHE A 195 -15.29 -31.76 -5.57
CA PHE A 195 -15.66 -32.62 -6.68
C PHE A 195 -16.73 -33.62 -6.21
N ALA A 196 -17.46 -34.28 -7.14
CA ALA A 196 -18.53 -35.21 -6.79
C ALA A 196 -18.10 -36.38 -5.87
N ASN A 197 -16.78 -36.61 -5.74
CA ASN A 197 -16.15 -37.58 -4.86
C ASN A 197 -15.74 -37.01 -3.48
N GLY A 198 -16.02 -35.74 -3.19
CA GLY A 198 -15.66 -35.07 -1.94
C GLY A 198 -14.20 -34.63 -1.85
N GLU A 199 -13.39 -34.86 -2.89
CA GLU A 199 -12.00 -34.37 -2.93
C GLU A 199 -12.00 -32.87 -3.25
N GLN A 200 -11.12 -32.12 -2.59
CA GLN A 200 -10.80 -30.76 -2.98
C GLN A 200 -9.69 -30.84 -4.04
N GLY A 201 -9.99 -30.44 -5.27
CA GLY A 201 -8.98 -30.37 -6.32
C GLY A 201 -8.29 -29.02 -6.32
N THR A 202 -7.01 -29.03 -6.66
CA THR A 202 -6.24 -27.82 -6.97
C THR A 202 -5.98 -27.76 -8.45
N GLU A 203 -6.24 -26.62 -9.06
CA GLU A 203 -5.94 -26.37 -10.48
C GLU A 203 -5.03 -25.15 -10.60
N GLU A 204 -4.11 -25.17 -11.56
CA GLU A 204 -3.19 -24.08 -11.81
C GLU A 204 -3.78 -23.08 -12.80
N PHE A 205 -3.75 -21.81 -12.42
CA PHE A 205 -4.21 -20.71 -13.26
C PHE A 205 -3.06 -19.74 -13.53
N ASP A 206 -3.14 -19.05 -14.66
CA ASP A 206 -2.31 -17.87 -14.91
C ASP A 206 -2.47 -16.86 -13.75
N MET A 207 -1.36 -16.28 -13.32
CA MET A 207 -1.30 -15.39 -12.17
C MET A 207 -2.27 -14.20 -12.29
N LEU A 208 -2.42 -13.60 -13.47
CA LEU A 208 -3.32 -12.45 -13.65
C LEU A 208 -4.79 -12.87 -13.58
N VAL A 209 -5.12 -14.07 -14.07
CA VAL A 209 -6.46 -14.63 -13.95
C VAL A 209 -6.78 -14.90 -12.48
N ALA A 210 -5.88 -15.56 -11.75
CA ALA A 210 -6.02 -15.81 -10.33
C ALA A 210 -6.17 -14.51 -9.52
N TYR A 211 -5.31 -13.51 -9.79
CA TYR A 211 -5.34 -12.20 -9.16
C TYR A 211 -6.69 -11.49 -9.36
N ARG A 212 -7.20 -11.52 -10.60
CA ARG A 212 -8.49 -10.91 -10.94
C ARG A 212 -9.64 -11.59 -10.19
N ILE A 213 -9.63 -12.92 -10.08
CA ILE A 213 -10.66 -13.66 -9.34
C ILE A 213 -10.59 -13.30 -7.86
N GLY A 214 -9.41 -13.36 -7.25
CA GLY A 214 -9.22 -13.05 -5.83
C GLY A 214 -9.63 -11.61 -5.48
N LEU A 215 -9.22 -10.62 -6.28
CA LEU A 215 -9.65 -9.24 -6.09
C LEU A 215 -11.15 -9.06 -6.27
N LYS A 216 -11.78 -9.78 -7.22
CA LYS A 216 -13.23 -9.71 -7.40
C LYS A 216 -13.96 -10.25 -6.16
N THR A 217 -13.50 -11.35 -5.57
CA THR A 217 -14.05 -11.89 -4.34
C THR A 217 -13.94 -10.89 -3.18
N TRP A 218 -12.77 -10.29 -3.00
CA TRP A 218 -12.58 -9.24 -2.00
C TRP A 218 -13.47 -8.02 -2.24
N ALA A 219 -13.56 -7.53 -3.49
CA ALA A 219 -14.39 -6.38 -3.84
C ALA A 219 -15.88 -6.65 -3.56
N ASN A 220 -16.37 -7.84 -3.94
CA ASN A 220 -17.74 -8.26 -3.63
C ASN A 220 -18.01 -8.29 -2.13
N TRP A 221 -17.03 -8.73 -1.32
CA TRP A 221 -17.16 -8.70 0.13
C TRP A 221 -17.25 -7.26 0.65
N VAL A 222 -16.42 -6.34 0.14
CA VAL A 222 -16.49 -4.91 0.50
C VAL A 222 -17.87 -4.35 0.21
N ASP A 223 -18.38 -4.54 -1.01
CA ASP A 223 -19.69 -4.02 -1.43
C ASP A 223 -20.85 -4.58 -0.60
N SER A 224 -20.74 -5.84 -0.15
CA SER A 224 -21.82 -6.52 0.57
C SER A 224 -21.80 -6.27 2.08
N ASN A 225 -20.64 -5.99 2.68
CA ASN A 225 -20.48 -5.98 4.14
C ASN A 225 -20.04 -4.62 4.70
N VAL A 226 -19.46 -3.73 3.89
CA VAL A 226 -18.94 -2.45 4.37
C VAL A 226 -19.98 -1.35 4.21
N ASN A 227 -20.30 -0.68 5.31
CA ASN A 227 -21.13 0.52 5.28
C ASN A 227 -20.27 1.76 4.99
N PRO A 228 -20.38 2.41 3.81
CA PRO A 228 -19.51 3.53 3.43
C PRO A 228 -19.72 4.81 4.25
N ILE A 229 -20.82 4.89 5.03
CA ILE A 229 -21.08 5.99 5.97
C ILE A 229 -20.21 5.83 7.23
N LYS A 230 -20.01 4.59 7.67
CA LYS A 230 -19.28 4.27 8.92
C LYS A 230 -17.80 4.00 8.67
N THR A 231 -17.51 3.27 7.60
CA THR A 231 -16.17 2.75 7.30
C THR A 231 -15.63 3.36 6.00
N ARG A 232 -14.37 3.79 6.03
CA ARG A 232 -13.66 4.24 4.83
C ARG A 232 -12.72 3.15 4.35
N VAL A 233 -12.77 2.84 3.05
CA VAL A 233 -11.92 1.82 2.44
C VAL A 233 -10.94 2.47 1.47
N PHE A 234 -9.68 2.08 1.58
CA PHE A 234 -8.59 2.44 0.69
C PHE A 234 -7.96 1.18 0.11
N PHE A 235 -7.45 1.28 -1.11
CA PHE A 235 -6.59 0.26 -1.70
C PHE A 235 -5.30 0.92 -2.18
N THR A 236 -4.17 0.50 -1.62
CA THR A 236 -2.84 0.90 -2.08
C THR A 236 -2.50 0.11 -3.34
N THR A 237 -2.17 0.83 -4.41
CA THR A 237 -1.84 0.24 -5.71
C THR A 237 -0.52 -0.56 -5.67
N MET A 238 -0.17 -1.16 -6.81
CA MET A 238 1.10 -1.88 -6.98
C MET A 238 2.29 -1.04 -6.55
N SER A 239 3.15 -1.63 -5.73
CA SER A 239 4.49 -1.10 -5.49
C SER A 239 5.44 -1.57 -6.59
N PRO A 240 6.26 -0.69 -7.17
CA PRO A 240 7.25 -1.09 -8.16
C PRO A 240 8.34 -1.97 -7.54
N THR A 241 8.90 -2.86 -8.36
CA THR A 241 10.08 -3.67 -8.02
C THR A 241 11.26 -3.25 -8.89
N HIS A 242 12.36 -2.85 -8.27
CA HIS A 242 13.58 -2.41 -8.97
C HIS A 242 14.67 -3.50 -8.86
N SER A 243 14.64 -4.49 -9.74
CA SER A 243 15.58 -5.63 -9.72
C SER A 243 16.73 -5.51 -10.73
N ARG A 244 16.65 -4.57 -11.67
CA ARG A 244 17.68 -4.32 -12.69
C ARG A 244 17.96 -2.83 -12.81
N SER A 245 19.22 -2.44 -12.69
CA SER A 245 19.71 -1.12 -13.10
C SER A 245 20.16 -1.19 -14.56
N SER A 246 19.66 -0.30 -15.41
CA SER A 246 20.14 -0.16 -16.77
C SER A 246 21.37 0.76 -16.79
N LEU A 247 22.57 0.19 -16.65
CA LEU A 247 23.81 0.87 -16.99
C LEU A 247 24.28 0.35 -18.35
N SER A 248 23.85 0.98 -19.43
CA SER A 248 24.48 0.82 -20.74
C SER A 248 25.58 1.89 -20.88
N LEU A 249 26.74 1.65 -20.28
CA LEU A 249 27.95 2.36 -20.70
C LEU A 249 28.44 1.72 -21.99
N SER A 250 28.03 2.27 -23.13
CA SER A 250 28.70 2.01 -24.40
C SER A 250 30.07 2.67 -24.36
N LEU A 251 31.07 1.95 -23.85
CA LEU A 251 32.45 2.24 -24.20
C LEU A 251 32.65 1.69 -25.63
N SER A 252 32.52 2.57 -26.61
CA SER A 252 33.04 2.31 -27.94
C SER A 252 34.58 2.36 -27.90
N PRO A 253 35.25 1.50 -28.67
CA PRO A 253 36.69 1.20 -28.56
C PRO A 253 37.60 2.35 -28.96
#